data_AF-A0A848W7G7-F1
#
_entry.id   AF-A0A848W7G7-F1
#
_cell.length_a   1.000
_cell.length_b   1.000
_cell.length_c   1.000
_cell.angle_alpha   90.00
_cell.angle_beta   90.00
_cell.angle_gamma   90.00
#
_symmetry.space_group_name_H-M   'P 1'
#
loop_
_entity.id
_entity.type
_entity.pdbx_description
1 polymer ?
#
loop_
_entity_poly.entity_id
_entity_poly.type
_entity_poly.pdbx_seq_one_letter_code
_entity_poly.pdbx_strand_id
1 'polypeptide(L)'
;MPWENVSDEEAIEVKYFGVRGCLKFFYILSVLGFASSVYNLISPDPFLVELYDGNLGLLQTIYLISIALQLPFLVLTPIGHPLMPSLSIICSWVYTIFILTFAFEQDAATEVMIAEGVSPEIVAGFNTGIAILIIGTTVLWTWYLLCSKRVNVTYRNRVRDWELVLRAR
;
A
#
# COMPACT_ATOMS: atom_id res chain seq x y z
N MET A 1 -0.66 -8.14 -25.60
CA MET A 1 -1.88 -7.61 -26.26
C MET A 1 -1.88 -6.10 -26.06
N PRO A 2 -2.05 -5.31 -27.10
CA PRO A 2 -2.04 -3.86 -26.98
C PRO A 2 -3.17 -3.35 -26.08
N TRP A 3 -2.95 -2.17 -25.52
CA TRP A 3 -3.98 -1.38 -24.87
C TRP A 3 -4.25 -0.19 -25.79
N GLU A 4 -5.51 0.05 -26.08
CA GLU A 4 -5.96 1.21 -26.84
C GLU A 4 -6.51 2.26 -25.87
N ASN A 5 -6.18 3.53 -26.16
CA ASN A 5 -6.75 4.66 -25.44
C ASN A 5 -8.15 4.90 -25.99
N VAL A 6 -9.12 5.10 -25.09
CA VAL A 6 -10.52 5.38 -25.40
C VAL A 6 -10.92 6.72 -24.80
N SER A 7 -12.05 7.27 -25.24
CA SER A 7 -12.58 8.49 -24.62
C SER A 7 -13.06 8.22 -23.19
N ASP A 8 -13.26 9.28 -22.41
CA ASP A 8 -13.77 9.17 -21.04
C ASP A 8 -15.19 8.58 -21.03
N GLU A 9 -16.02 8.96 -22.01
CA GLU A 9 -17.38 8.43 -22.19
C GLU A 9 -17.35 6.92 -22.48
N GLU A 10 -16.50 6.50 -23.41
CA GLU A 10 -16.33 5.09 -23.76
C GLU A 10 -15.82 4.25 -22.57
N ALA A 11 -14.90 4.81 -21.78
CA ALA A 11 -14.34 4.15 -20.60
C ALA A 11 -15.42 3.88 -19.54
N ILE A 12 -16.34 4.83 -19.30
CA ILE A 12 -17.42 4.69 -18.31
C ILE A 12 -18.36 3.53 -18.65
N GLU A 13 -18.61 3.29 -19.93
CA GLU A 13 -19.46 2.19 -20.39
C GLU A 13 -18.81 0.81 -20.22
N VAL A 14 -17.51 0.74 -19.92
CA VAL A 14 -16.78 -0.52 -19.73
C VAL A 14 -17.12 -1.13 -18.37
N LYS A 15 -17.46 -2.43 -18.36
CA LYS A 15 -17.77 -3.23 -17.14
C LYS A 15 -16.72 -3.10 -16.02
N TYR A 16 -15.47 -2.85 -16.41
CA TYR A 16 -14.34 -2.70 -15.51
C TYR A 16 -14.13 -1.28 -14.99
N PHE A 17 -14.91 -0.29 -15.40
CA PHE A 17 -14.85 1.06 -14.87
C PHE A 17 -15.27 1.12 -13.39
N GLY A 18 -14.65 2.03 -12.66
CA GLY A 18 -14.96 2.37 -11.27
C GLY A 18 -14.27 1.51 -10.20
N VAL A 19 -14.36 2.01 -8.96
CA VAL A 19 -13.76 1.43 -7.75
C VAL A 19 -14.56 0.21 -7.26
N ARG A 20 -14.23 -0.98 -7.77
CA ARG A 20 -14.90 -2.25 -7.42
C ARG A 20 -13.89 -3.41 -7.30
N GLY A 21 -14.36 -4.57 -6.81
CA GLY A 21 -13.54 -5.77 -6.67
C GLY A 21 -12.29 -5.54 -5.82
N CYS A 22 -11.13 -6.05 -6.25
CA CYS A 22 -9.89 -5.92 -5.49
C CYS A 22 -9.49 -4.46 -5.22
N LEU A 23 -9.79 -3.51 -6.12
CA LEU A 23 -9.47 -2.10 -5.89
C LEU A 23 -10.26 -1.53 -4.71
N LYS A 24 -11.54 -1.94 -4.55
CA LYS A 24 -12.34 -1.57 -3.37
C LYS A 24 -11.78 -2.22 -2.10
N PHE A 25 -11.31 -3.45 -2.18
CA PHE A 25 -10.67 -4.14 -1.05
C PHE A 25 -9.40 -3.41 -0.59
N PHE A 26 -8.49 -3.08 -1.52
CA PHE A 26 -7.27 -2.30 -1.20
C PHE A 26 -7.58 -0.91 -0.66
N TYR A 27 -8.63 -0.27 -1.18
CA TYR A 27 -9.12 1.00 -0.64
C TYR A 27 -9.56 0.87 0.82
N ILE A 28 -10.37 -0.14 1.16
CA ILE A 28 -10.81 -0.37 2.54
C ILE A 28 -9.62 -0.65 3.46
N LEU A 29 -8.67 -1.50 3.04
CA LEU A 29 -7.46 -1.76 3.81
C LEU A 29 -6.64 -0.49 4.05
N SER A 30 -6.54 0.39 3.05
CA SER A 30 -5.84 1.66 3.18
C SER A 30 -6.56 2.62 4.12
N VAL A 31 -7.91 2.63 4.12
CA VAL A 31 -8.68 3.43 5.09
C VAL A 31 -8.45 2.94 6.52
N LEU A 32 -8.44 1.62 6.74
CA LEU A 32 -8.16 1.03 8.05
C LEU A 32 -6.72 1.30 8.50
N GLY A 33 -5.76 1.15 7.59
CA GLY A 33 -4.34 1.47 7.83
C GLY A 33 -4.16 2.94 8.21
N PHE A 34 -4.77 3.84 7.46
CA PHE A 34 -4.76 5.27 7.74
C PHE A 34 -5.38 5.60 9.09
N ALA A 35 -6.55 5.05 9.40
CA ALA A 35 -7.21 5.25 10.68
C ALA A 35 -6.34 4.73 11.85
N SER A 36 -5.70 3.57 11.69
CA SER A 36 -4.76 3.04 12.67
C SER A 36 -3.54 3.95 12.85
N SER A 37 -2.97 4.49 11.77
CA SER A 37 -1.85 5.44 11.85
C SER A 37 -2.25 6.74 12.54
N VAL A 38 -3.44 7.28 12.24
CA VAL A 38 -3.97 8.47 12.92
C VAL A 38 -4.21 8.20 14.40
N TYR A 39 -4.78 7.05 14.74
CA TYR A 39 -5.00 6.66 16.13
C TYR A 39 -3.69 6.60 16.90
N ASN A 40 -2.67 5.92 16.37
CA ASN A 40 -1.36 5.81 17.04
C ASN A 40 -0.57 7.13 17.06
N LEU A 41 -0.84 8.05 16.14
CA LEU A 41 -0.27 9.40 16.19
C LEU A 41 -0.81 10.22 17.37
N ILE A 42 -2.13 10.11 17.62
CA ILE A 42 -2.85 10.90 18.65
C ILE A 42 -2.79 10.22 20.02
N SER A 43 -2.89 8.89 20.05
CA SER A 43 -2.89 8.04 21.24
C SER A 43 -1.91 6.87 21.03
N PRO A 44 -0.59 7.13 21.12
CA PRO A 44 0.43 6.11 20.93
C PRO A 44 0.28 4.95 21.91
N ASP A 45 0.34 3.73 21.40
CA ASP A 45 0.34 2.53 22.24
C ASP A 45 1.64 2.49 23.09
N PRO A 46 1.55 2.34 24.42
CA PRO A 46 2.73 2.24 25.29
C PRO A 46 3.70 1.13 24.88
N PHE A 47 3.18 -0.02 24.40
CA PHE A 47 4.01 -1.12 23.92
C PHE A 47 4.79 -0.72 22.68
N LEU A 48 4.15 0.01 21.76
CA LEU A 48 4.83 0.51 20.58
C LEU A 48 5.87 1.56 20.97
N VAL A 49 5.58 2.45 21.92
CA VAL A 49 6.57 3.42 22.41
C VAL A 49 7.81 2.72 22.98
N GLU A 50 7.62 1.64 23.75
CA GLU A 50 8.72 0.83 24.29
C GLU A 50 9.54 0.15 23.19
N LEU A 51 8.90 -0.34 22.12
CA LEU A 51 9.57 -0.93 20.96
C LEU A 51 10.52 0.04 20.23
N TYR A 52 10.30 1.35 20.38
CA TYR A 52 11.17 2.40 19.86
C TYR A 52 12.01 3.06 20.97
N ASP A 53 12.41 2.31 21.99
CA ASP A 53 13.25 2.76 23.11
C ASP A 53 12.70 3.98 23.87
N GLY A 54 11.37 4.11 23.93
CA GLY A 54 10.71 5.26 24.52
C GLY A 54 10.75 6.53 23.66
N ASN A 55 11.26 6.46 22.42
CA ASN A 55 11.36 7.60 21.51
C ASN A 55 10.01 7.90 20.84
N LEU A 56 9.14 8.57 21.60
CA LEU A 56 7.82 8.99 21.15
C LEU A 56 7.87 9.86 19.88
N GLY A 57 8.86 10.74 19.75
CA GLY A 57 9.00 11.62 18.58
C GLY A 57 9.26 10.84 17.30
N LEU A 58 10.11 9.80 17.38
CA LEU A 58 10.37 8.90 16.26
C LEU A 58 9.10 8.13 15.87
N LEU A 59 8.39 7.54 16.84
CA LEU A 59 7.14 6.83 16.61
C LEU A 59 6.09 7.70 15.93
N GLN A 60 5.88 8.93 16.43
CA GLN A 60 4.95 9.89 15.83
C GLN A 60 5.37 10.29 14.41
N THR A 61 6.67 10.45 14.16
CA THR A 61 7.19 10.76 12.82
C THR A 61 6.89 9.63 11.84
N ILE A 62 7.07 8.38 12.25
CA ILE A 62 6.75 7.19 11.45
C ILE A 62 5.27 7.18 11.06
N TYR A 63 4.37 7.42 12.02
CA TYR A 63 2.93 7.47 11.72
C TYR A 63 2.53 8.66 10.85
N LEU A 64 3.15 9.83 11.06
CA LEU A 64 2.92 11.01 10.23
C LEU A 64 3.32 10.75 8.76
N ILE A 65 4.49 10.14 8.54
CA ILE A 65 4.95 9.75 7.20
C ILE A 65 4.02 8.69 6.60
N SER A 66 3.58 7.71 7.39
CA SER A 66 2.62 6.69 6.96
C SER A 66 1.31 7.30 6.46
N ILE A 67 0.77 8.28 7.20
CA ILE A 67 -0.42 9.05 6.84
C ILE A 67 -0.19 9.81 5.53
N ALA A 68 0.91 10.56 5.44
CA ALA A 68 1.24 11.36 4.26
C ALA A 68 1.38 10.53 2.99
N LEU A 69 1.97 9.33 3.08
CA LEU A 69 2.16 8.43 1.94
C LEU A 69 0.86 7.68 1.55
N GLN A 70 -0.08 7.47 2.46
CA GLN A 70 -1.36 6.84 2.14
C GLN A 70 -2.39 7.82 1.54
N LEU A 71 -2.29 9.11 1.89
CA LEU A 71 -3.23 10.15 1.43
C LEU A 71 -3.44 10.20 -0.09
N PRO A 72 -2.38 10.19 -0.94
CA PRO A 72 -2.57 10.21 -2.39
C PRO A 72 -3.47 9.09 -2.90
N PHE A 73 -3.32 7.87 -2.40
CA PHE A 73 -4.19 6.77 -2.81
C PHE A 73 -5.62 6.98 -2.33
N LEU A 74 -5.81 7.38 -1.07
CA LEU A 74 -7.14 7.59 -0.47
C LEU A 74 -7.94 8.73 -1.13
N VAL A 75 -7.26 9.79 -1.54
CA VAL A 75 -7.88 10.96 -2.18
C VAL A 75 -8.12 10.71 -3.66
N LEU A 76 -7.14 10.15 -4.39
CA LEU A 76 -7.20 10.04 -5.84
C LEU A 76 -8.04 8.86 -6.33
N THR A 77 -8.18 7.79 -5.53
CA THR A 77 -8.99 6.61 -5.86
C THR A 77 -10.48 6.95 -6.08
N PRO A 78 -11.20 7.57 -5.13
CA PRO A 78 -12.64 7.82 -5.30
C PRO A 78 -12.95 8.80 -6.44
N ILE A 79 -12.04 9.72 -6.75
CA ILE A 79 -12.23 10.73 -7.81
C ILE A 79 -11.78 10.26 -9.19
N GLY A 80 -11.20 9.07 -9.34
CA GLY A 80 -10.78 8.55 -10.65
C GLY A 80 -9.57 9.26 -11.26
N HIS A 81 -8.72 9.92 -10.47
CA HIS A 81 -7.67 10.79 -11.04
C HIS A 81 -6.56 10.00 -11.76
N PRO A 82 -6.11 10.41 -12.96
CA PRO A 82 -5.14 9.63 -13.75
C PRO A 82 -3.79 9.38 -13.11
N LEU A 83 -3.36 10.27 -12.21
CA LEU A 83 -2.11 10.10 -11.44
C LEU A 83 -2.21 9.06 -10.33
N MET A 84 -3.41 8.58 -9.97
CA MET A 84 -3.60 7.63 -8.86
C MET A 84 -2.65 6.43 -8.96
N PRO A 85 -2.55 5.70 -10.10
CA PRO A 85 -1.73 4.50 -10.14
C PRO A 85 -0.24 4.80 -9.94
N SER A 86 0.28 5.87 -10.57
CA SER A 86 1.70 6.23 -10.51
C SER A 86 2.08 6.70 -9.11
N LEU A 87 1.29 7.59 -8.51
CA LEU A 87 1.54 8.08 -7.15
C LEU A 87 1.39 6.96 -6.11
N SER A 88 0.40 6.07 -6.28
CA SER A 88 0.22 4.94 -5.36
C SER A 88 1.40 3.97 -5.41
N ILE A 89 1.98 3.72 -6.59
CA ILE A 89 3.21 2.92 -6.71
C ILE A 89 4.36 3.63 -5.98
N ILE A 90 4.64 4.89 -6.31
CA ILE A 90 5.74 5.66 -5.70
C ILE A 90 5.60 5.68 -4.17
N CYS A 91 4.44 6.08 -3.66
CA CYS A 91 4.19 6.17 -2.22
C CYS A 91 4.30 4.81 -1.53
N SER A 92 3.82 3.73 -2.15
CA SER A 92 3.95 2.38 -1.58
C SER A 92 5.41 1.92 -1.49
N TRP A 93 6.24 2.21 -2.49
CA TRP A 93 7.67 1.88 -2.45
C TRP A 93 8.44 2.74 -1.46
N VAL A 94 8.15 4.04 -1.40
CA VAL A 94 8.76 4.93 -0.40
C VAL A 94 8.39 4.46 1.01
N TYR A 95 7.13 4.10 1.24
CA TYR A 95 6.66 3.57 2.52
C TYR A 95 7.37 2.26 2.89
N THR A 96 7.51 1.35 1.93
CA THR A 96 8.21 0.07 2.12
C THR A 96 9.68 0.25 2.43
N ILE A 97 10.39 1.11 1.70
CA ILE A 97 11.80 1.43 1.98
C ILE A 97 11.92 2.02 3.38
N PHE A 98 11.08 3.00 3.70
CA PHE A 98 11.05 3.66 5.00
C PHE A 98 10.86 2.66 6.13
N ILE A 99 9.80 1.84 6.10
CA ILE A 99 9.55 0.85 7.15
C ILE A 99 10.67 -0.17 7.27
N LEU A 100 11.21 -0.66 6.15
CA LEU A 100 12.28 -1.64 6.23
C LEU A 100 13.53 -1.03 6.87
N THR A 101 13.87 0.23 6.57
CA THR A 101 14.99 0.92 7.26
C THR A 101 14.78 0.94 8.76
N PHE A 102 13.60 1.32 9.25
CA PHE A 102 13.33 1.34 10.70
C PHE A 102 13.18 -0.05 11.32
N ALA A 103 12.57 -1.01 10.62
CA ALA A 103 12.38 -2.37 11.11
C ALA A 103 13.71 -3.12 11.28
N PHE A 104 14.70 -2.84 10.43
CA PHE A 104 16.04 -3.43 10.56
C PHE A 104 16.96 -2.68 11.55
N GLU A 105 16.56 -1.50 12.02
CA GLU A 105 17.25 -0.77 13.09
C GLU A 105 16.73 -1.14 14.50
N GLN A 106 15.72 -2.02 14.63
CA GLN A 106 15.17 -2.45 15.91
C GLN A 106 16.03 -3.55 16.59
N ASP A 107 17.29 -3.22 16.83
CA ASP A 107 18.18 -4.05 17.66
C ASP A 107 17.59 -4.23 19.07
N ALA A 108 16.94 -3.20 19.63
CA ALA A 108 16.33 -3.25 20.95
C ALA A 108 15.21 -4.30 21.09
N ALA A 109 14.30 -4.39 20.11
CA ALA A 109 13.23 -5.40 20.11
C ALA A 109 13.80 -6.83 20.02
N THR A 110 14.85 -6.98 19.20
CA THR A 110 15.57 -8.24 19.03
C THR A 110 16.26 -8.65 20.32
N GLU A 111 16.90 -7.71 21.02
CA GLU A 111 17.55 -7.92 22.31
C GLU A 111 16.55 -8.30 23.41
N VAL A 112 15.38 -7.66 23.48
CA VAL A 112 14.32 -8.01 24.45
C VAL A 112 13.80 -9.44 24.22
N MET A 113 13.50 -9.82 22.98
CA MET A 113 13.02 -11.18 22.68
C MET A 113 14.08 -12.24 23.02
N ILE A 114 15.36 -11.96 22.77
CA ILE A 114 16.46 -12.86 23.12
C ILE A 114 16.63 -12.93 24.65
N ALA A 115 16.53 -11.81 25.35
CA ALA A 115 16.58 -11.75 26.82
C ALA A 115 15.42 -12.52 27.48
N GLU A 116 14.26 -12.55 26.85
CA GLU A 116 13.10 -13.36 27.26
C GLU A 116 13.22 -14.85 26.89
N GLY A 117 14.34 -15.26 26.28
CA GLY A 117 14.67 -16.65 25.99
C GLY A 117 14.23 -17.16 24.61
N VAL A 118 13.81 -16.28 23.70
CA VAL A 118 13.56 -16.65 22.30
C VAL A 118 14.89 -16.86 21.58
N SER A 119 15.04 -17.95 20.83
CA SER A 119 16.29 -18.20 20.12
C SER A 119 16.54 -17.14 19.04
N PRO A 120 17.79 -16.68 18.84
CA PRO A 120 18.12 -15.69 17.82
C PRO A 120 17.69 -16.10 16.39
N GLU A 121 17.69 -17.40 16.10
CA GLU A 121 17.25 -17.97 14.83
C GLU A 121 15.75 -17.74 14.57
N ILE A 122 14.92 -17.84 15.61
CA ILE A 122 13.47 -17.60 15.53
C ILE A 122 13.21 -16.12 15.29
N VAL A 123 13.90 -15.22 16.02
CA VAL A 123 13.75 -13.77 15.86
C VAL A 123 14.18 -13.33 14.45
N ALA A 124 15.32 -13.84 13.97
CA ALA A 124 15.79 -13.59 12.61
C ALA A 124 14.81 -14.12 11.54
N GLY A 125 14.24 -15.30 11.75
CA GLY A 125 13.21 -15.86 10.88
C GLY A 125 11.94 -15.02 10.84
N PHE A 126 11.51 -14.49 11.99
CA PHE A 126 10.35 -13.59 12.09
C PHE A 126 10.58 -12.26 11.36
N ASN A 127 11.71 -11.59 11.60
CA ASN A 127 12.07 -10.33 10.93
C ASN A 127 12.18 -10.51 9.41
N THR A 128 12.80 -11.61 8.97
CA THR A 128 12.87 -11.98 7.55
C THR A 128 11.48 -12.22 6.96
N GLY A 129 10.62 -12.92 7.70
CA GLY A 129 9.23 -13.18 7.30
C GLY A 129 8.41 -11.90 7.12
N ILE A 130 8.53 -10.95 8.05
CA ILE A 130 7.90 -9.63 7.96
C ILE A 130 8.42 -8.88 6.73
N ALA A 131 9.74 -8.83 6.52
CA ALA A 131 10.32 -8.14 5.39
C ALA A 131 9.83 -8.72 4.05
N ILE A 132 9.80 -10.06 3.93
CA ILE A 132 9.25 -10.75 2.75
C ILE A 132 7.78 -10.40 2.56
N LEU A 133 6.98 -10.36 3.63
CA LEU A 133 5.57 -10.01 3.55
C LEU A 133 5.36 -8.57 3.06
N ILE A 134 6.12 -7.60 3.59
CA ILE A 134 6.02 -6.18 3.21
C ILE A 134 6.44 -6.00 1.73
N ILE A 135 7.59 -6.58 1.34
CA ILE A 135 8.07 -6.49 -0.05
C ILE A 135 7.09 -7.20 -0.98
N GLY A 136 6.66 -8.42 -0.63
CA GLY A 136 5.75 -9.22 -1.42
C GLY A 136 4.41 -8.53 -1.65
N THR A 137 3.82 -7.94 -0.62
CA THR A 137 2.58 -7.15 -0.74
C THR A 137 2.77 -5.90 -1.60
N THR A 138 3.90 -5.20 -1.49
CA THR A 138 4.24 -4.04 -2.32
C THR A 138 4.39 -4.40 -3.80
N VAL A 139 5.05 -5.52 -4.09
CA VAL A 139 5.21 -6.05 -5.46
C VAL A 139 3.85 -6.47 -6.03
N LEU A 140 3.03 -7.19 -5.26
CA LEU A 140 1.69 -7.60 -5.68
C LEU A 140 0.79 -6.38 -5.95
N TRP A 141 0.85 -5.35 -5.10
CA TRP A 141 0.13 -4.10 -5.28
C TRP A 141 0.58 -3.37 -6.55
N THR A 142 1.89 -3.25 -6.76
CA THR A 142 2.47 -2.65 -7.97
C THR A 142 2.02 -3.41 -9.22
N TRP A 143 2.12 -4.74 -9.21
CA TRP A 143 1.65 -5.58 -10.30
C TRP A 143 0.15 -5.38 -10.57
N TYR A 144 -0.67 -5.33 -9.52
CA TYR A 144 -2.09 -5.07 -9.64
C TYR A 144 -2.36 -3.72 -10.31
N LEU A 145 -1.72 -2.64 -9.88
CA LEU A 145 -1.91 -1.30 -10.47
C LEU A 145 -1.45 -1.22 -11.93
N LEU A 146 -0.42 -1.95 -12.32
CA LEU A 146 0.08 -1.96 -13.69
C LEU A 146 -0.78 -2.81 -14.63
N CYS A 147 -1.18 -3.99 -14.18
CA CYS A 147 -1.76 -5.02 -15.04
C CYS A 147 -3.30 -5.14 -14.95
N SER A 148 -3.93 -4.58 -13.93
CA SER A 148 -5.37 -4.68 -13.73
C SER A 148 -6.15 -3.94 -14.82
N LYS A 149 -7.08 -4.66 -15.47
CA LYS A 149 -8.05 -4.05 -16.40
C LYS A 149 -8.82 -2.92 -15.76
N ARG A 150 -9.26 -3.10 -14.52
CA ARG A 150 -10.02 -2.09 -13.78
C ARG A 150 -9.22 -0.82 -13.59
N VAL A 151 -7.94 -0.93 -13.23
CA VAL A 151 -7.09 0.26 -13.02
C VAL A 151 -6.82 0.97 -14.35
N ASN A 152 -6.51 0.21 -15.40
CA ASN A 152 -6.27 0.79 -16.73
C ASN A 152 -7.52 1.47 -17.31
N VAL A 153 -8.69 0.86 -17.18
CA VAL A 153 -9.96 1.44 -17.65
C VAL A 153 -10.37 2.64 -16.81
N THR A 154 -10.26 2.57 -15.48
CA THR A 154 -10.79 3.62 -14.58
C THR A 154 -9.91 4.87 -14.52
N TYR A 155 -8.59 4.72 -14.62
CA TYR A 155 -7.65 5.83 -14.38
C TYR A 155 -6.78 6.17 -15.59
N ARG A 156 -6.74 5.32 -16.61
CA ARG A 156 -5.91 5.56 -17.81
C ARG A 156 -6.72 5.54 -19.09
N ASN A 157 -8.05 5.37 -18.99
CA ASN A 157 -8.98 5.26 -20.11
C ASN A 157 -8.43 4.35 -21.21
N ARG A 158 -8.00 3.16 -20.78
CA ARG A 158 -7.35 2.16 -21.63
C ARG A 158 -8.07 0.83 -21.57
N VAL A 159 -8.44 0.33 -22.74
CA VAL A 159 -9.15 -0.94 -22.95
C VAL A 159 -8.27 -1.87 -23.77
N ARG A 160 -8.46 -3.19 -23.69
CA ARG A 160 -7.77 -4.13 -24.59
C ARG A 160 -8.52 -4.22 -25.91
N ASP A 161 -7.80 -4.25 -27.03
CA ASP A 161 -8.37 -4.16 -28.39
C ASP A 161 -9.50 -5.19 -28.64
N TRP A 162 -9.34 -6.42 -28.14
CA TRP A 162 -10.35 -7.47 -28.31
C TRP A 162 -11.66 -7.19 -27.54
N GLU A 163 -11.64 -6.39 -26.47
CA GLU A 163 -12.86 -5.98 -25.76
C GLU A 163 -13.65 -4.93 -26.57
N LEU A 164 -12.98 -4.14 -27.41
CA LEU A 164 -13.61 -3.21 -28.35
C LEU A 164 -14.24 -3.98 -29.54
N VAL A 165 -13.53 -4.97 -30.07
CA VAL A 165 -14.05 -5.86 -31.13
C VAL A 165 -15.32 -6.61 -30.69
N LEU A 166 -15.41 -7.01 -29.42
CA LEU A 166 -16.60 -7.66 -28.87
C LEU A 166 -17.79 -6.71 -28.69
N ARG A 167 -17.58 -5.39 -28.66
CA ARG A 167 -18.66 -4.39 -28.59
C ARG A 167 -19.22 -4.00 -29.95
N ALA A 168 -18.41 -4.11 -31.00
CA ALA A 168 -18.78 -3.76 -32.36
C ALA A 168 -19.62 -4.85 -33.08
N ARG A 169 -19.93 -5.96 -32.39
CA ARG A 169 -20.76 -7.08 -32.88
C ARG A 169 -22.04 -7.17 -32.06
#